data_AF-A0A378MTN0-F1
#
_entry.id   AF-A0A378MTN0-F1
#
_cell.length_a   1.000
_cell.length_b   1.000
_cell.length_c   1.000
_cell.angle_alpha   90.00
_cell.angle_beta   90.00
_cell.angle_gamma   90.00
#
_symmetry.space_group_name_H-M   'P 1'
#
loop_
_entity.id
_entity.type
_entity.pdbx_description
1 polymer ?
#
loop_
_entity_poly.entity_id
_entity_poly.type
_entity_poly.pdbx_seq_one_letter_code
_entity_poly.pdbx_strand_id
1 'polypeptide(L)'
;MAQKIILDCDPGHDDAIAMMLAWGNPNIDLLAVTTVVGNQTLEKVSRNALAVAEIAHICNVPFAKGCARPLVREVENAPDIHGDSEWMGLYSLNLPDNLRKNTPLN
;
A
#
# COMPACT_ATOMS: atom_id res chain seq x y z
N MET A 1 3.17 26.48 1.13
CA MET A 1 2.16 25.53 1.64
C MET A 1 2.60 24.15 1.22
N ALA A 2 2.41 23.12 2.05
CA ALA A 2 2.65 21.74 1.65
C ALA A 2 1.64 21.33 0.56
N GLN A 3 2.09 20.53 -0.40
CA GLN A 3 1.26 20.01 -1.48
C GLN A 3 0.43 18.84 -0.95
N LYS A 4 -0.89 18.98 -1.05
CA LYS A 4 -1.84 17.95 -0.64
C LYS A 4 -1.96 16.86 -1.69
N ILE A 5 -1.83 15.60 -1.28
CA ILE A 5 -1.95 14.45 -2.19
C ILE A 5 -2.79 13.33 -1.58
N ILE A 6 -3.40 12.54 -2.45
CA ILE A 6 -3.84 11.16 -2.18
C ILE A 6 -2.92 10.28 -3.01
N LEU A 7 -2.34 9.25 -2.40
CA LEU A 7 -1.47 8.31 -3.09
C LEU A 7 -2.25 7.04 -3.42
N ASP A 8 -2.56 6.83 -4.70
CA ASP A 8 -3.14 5.59 -5.21
C ASP A 8 -2.02 4.71 -5.76
N CYS A 9 -1.84 3.50 -5.22
CA CYS A 9 -0.73 2.63 -5.60
C CYS A 9 -1.05 1.13 -5.45
N ASP A 10 -0.17 0.28 -5.97
CA ASP A 10 -0.28 -1.18 -5.92
C ASP A 10 0.97 -1.81 -5.29
N PRO A 11 1.22 -1.58 -3.98
CA PRO A 11 2.56 -1.63 -3.43
C PRO A 11 3.47 -2.80 -3.81
N GLY A 12 4.43 -2.49 -4.69
CA GLY A 12 5.73 -3.11 -4.88
C GLY A 12 6.86 -2.31 -4.19
N HIS A 13 8.12 -2.62 -4.53
CA HIS A 13 9.29 -2.01 -3.88
C HIS A 13 9.38 -0.49 -4.08
N ASP A 14 9.08 -0.05 -5.29
CA ASP A 14 9.06 1.35 -5.71
C ASP A 14 7.93 2.13 -5.03
N ASP A 15 6.73 1.57 -4.95
CA ASP A 15 5.61 2.19 -4.24
C ASP A 15 5.89 2.35 -2.74
N ALA A 16 6.53 1.37 -2.11
CA ALA A 16 6.91 1.47 -0.70
C ALA A 16 7.87 2.65 -0.48
N ILE A 17 8.84 2.84 -1.39
CA ILE A 17 9.74 3.99 -1.36
C ILE A 17 8.94 5.29 -1.58
N ALA A 18 7.99 5.30 -2.51
CA ALA A 18 7.13 6.47 -2.76
C ALA A 18 6.29 6.84 -1.52
N MET A 19 5.71 5.87 -0.82
CA MET A 19 4.98 6.08 0.43
C MET A 19 5.87 6.68 1.51
N MET A 20 7.07 6.11 1.73
CA MET A 20 8.03 6.61 2.71
C MET A 20 8.51 8.03 2.37
N LEU A 21 8.76 8.30 1.09
CA LEU A 21 9.17 9.62 0.61
C LEU A 21 8.06 10.65 0.78
N ALA A 22 6.82 10.29 0.46
CA ALA A 22 5.66 11.16 0.62
C ALA A 22 5.45 11.53 2.10
N TRP A 23 5.54 10.56 3.01
CA TRP A 23 5.40 10.79 4.44
C TRP A 23 6.55 11.59 5.05
N GLY A 24 7.79 11.30 4.64
CA GLY A 24 8.98 11.94 5.18
C GLY A 24 9.25 13.36 4.65
N ASN A 25 8.53 13.81 3.63
CA ASN A 25 8.78 15.10 2.99
C ASN A 25 7.88 16.21 3.59
N PRO A 26 8.44 17.23 4.27
CA PRO A 26 7.65 18.30 4.89
C PRO A 26 6.90 19.19 3.90
N ASN A 27 7.22 19.09 2.60
CA ASN A 27 6.50 19.80 1.54
C ASN A 27 5.29 19.01 1.01
N ILE A 28 5.02 17.81 1.53
CA ILE A 28 3.88 16.96 1.15
C ILE A 28 2.96 16.80 2.37
N ASP A 29 1.66 16.95 2.12
CA ASP A 29 0.59 16.66 3.07
C ASP A 29 -0.17 15.43 2.53
N LEU A 30 0.19 14.25 3.03
CA LEU A 30 -0.37 12.97 2.61
C LEU A 30 -1.74 12.77 3.28
N LEU A 31 -2.82 12.98 2.51
CA LEU A 31 -4.19 12.97 3.03
C LEU A 31 -4.79 11.57 3.14
N ALA A 32 -4.38 10.65 2.27
CA ALA A 32 -4.87 9.27 2.21
C ALA A 32 -3.96 8.40 1.34
N VAL A 33 -4.02 7.09 1.55
CA VAL A 33 -3.46 6.07 0.65
C VAL A 33 -4.57 5.15 0.18
N THR A 34 -4.72 4.96 -1.13
CA THR A 34 -5.62 3.98 -1.72
C THR A 34 -4.82 2.89 -2.41
N THR A 35 -5.37 1.68 -2.45
CA THR A 35 -4.72 0.55 -3.11
C THR A 35 -5.53 -0.02 -4.26
N VAL A 36 -4.88 -0.38 -5.35
CA VAL A 36 -5.51 -0.94 -6.54
C VAL A 36 -4.76 -2.20 -6.99
N VAL A 37 -5.46 -3.11 -7.69
CA VAL A 37 -4.79 -4.29 -8.28
C VAL A 37 -3.75 -3.87 -9.33
N GLY A 38 -2.62 -4.58 -9.37
CA GLY A 38 -1.57 -4.35 -10.37
C GLY A 38 -0.43 -5.35 -10.20
N ASN A 39 0.65 -4.98 -9.51
CA ASN A 39 1.81 -5.83 -9.24
C ASN A 39 1.43 -7.20 -8.66
N GLN A 40 0.46 -7.21 -7.75
CA GLN A 40 -0.11 -8.39 -7.11
C GLN A 40 -1.63 -8.24 -6.92
N THR A 41 -2.27 -9.28 -6.35
CA THR A 41 -3.69 -9.22 -5.99
C THR A 41 -3.97 -8.05 -5.04
N LEU A 42 -5.19 -7.51 -5.09
CA LEU A 42 -5.61 -6.38 -4.25
C LEU A 42 -5.33 -6.66 -2.76
N GLU A 43 -5.57 -7.89 -2.30
CA GLU A 43 -5.35 -8.28 -0.91
C GLU A 43 -3.88 -8.17 -0.49
N LYS A 44 -2.96 -8.58 -1.38
CA LYS A 44 -1.52 -8.53 -1.12
C LYS A 44 -1.03 -7.08 -1.12
N VAL A 45 -1.35 -6.30 -2.15
CA VAL A 45 -0.91 -4.90 -2.24
C VAL A 45 -1.50 -4.04 -1.12
N SER A 46 -2.75 -4.28 -0.71
CA SER A 46 -3.36 -3.64 0.46
C SER A 46 -2.62 -3.98 1.76
N ARG A 47 -2.20 -5.24 1.92
CA ARG A 47 -1.45 -5.68 3.09
C ARG A 47 -0.04 -5.08 3.10
N ASN A 48 0.60 -5.00 1.94
CA ASN A 48 1.90 -4.36 1.77
C ASN A 48 1.84 -2.87 2.13
N ALA A 49 0.81 -2.13 1.68
CA ALA A 49 0.60 -0.74 2.10
C ALA A 49 0.57 -0.58 3.62
N LEU A 50 -0.20 -1.43 4.31
CA LEU A 50 -0.28 -1.40 5.78
C LEU A 50 1.04 -1.78 6.45
N ALA A 51 1.79 -2.73 5.91
CA ALA A 51 3.11 -3.10 6.43
C ALA A 51 4.11 -1.96 6.26
N VAL A 52 4.13 -1.28 5.11
CA VAL A 52 4.96 -0.10 4.89
C VAL A 52 4.57 1.03 5.86
N ALA A 53 3.27 1.25 6.06
CA ALA A 53 2.78 2.25 7.01
C ALA A 53 3.28 1.98 8.44
N GLU A 54 3.24 0.72 8.88
CA GLU A 54 3.76 0.32 10.20
C GLU A 54 5.27 0.56 10.32
N ILE A 55 6.06 0.09 9.35
CA ILE A 55 7.54 0.23 9.36
C ILE A 55 7.96 1.70 9.31
N ALA A 56 7.30 2.50 8.47
CA ALA A 56 7.63 3.89 8.26
C ALA A 56 6.94 4.85 9.25
N HIS A 57 6.20 4.29 10.22
CA HIS A 57 5.43 5.04 11.23
C HIS A 57 4.49 6.09 10.61
N ILE A 58 3.85 5.74 9.49
CA ILE A 58 2.81 6.56 8.86
C ILE A 58 1.59 6.51 9.76
N CYS A 59 1.22 7.64 10.35
CA CYS A 59 0.13 7.72 11.32
C CYS A 59 -0.90 8.78 10.94
N ASN A 60 -2.15 8.58 11.36
CA ASN A 60 -3.28 9.49 11.08
C ASN A 60 -3.60 9.70 9.59
N VAL A 61 -3.12 8.81 8.71
CA VAL A 61 -3.47 8.78 7.29
C VAL A 61 -4.43 7.60 7.06
N PRO A 62 -5.63 7.82 6.50
CA PRO A 62 -6.56 6.74 6.18
C PRO A 62 -6.07 5.90 5.00
N PHE A 63 -6.31 4.59 5.07
CA PHE A 63 -6.03 3.62 4.01
C PHE A 63 -7.34 3.00 3.51
N ALA A 64 -7.52 2.91 2.19
CA ALA A 64 -8.70 2.29 1.60
C ALA A 64 -8.36 1.33 0.44
N LYS A 65 -9.15 0.26 0.33
CA LYS A 65 -9.05 -0.71 -0.78
C LYS A 65 -9.87 -0.22 -1.97
N GLY A 66 -9.26 -0.23 -3.14
CA GLY A 66 -9.86 0.14 -4.41
C GLY A 66 -10.29 -1.08 -5.23
N CYS A 67 -10.08 -1.00 -6.54
CA CYS A 67 -10.57 -2.01 -7.48
C CYS A 67 -9.71 -3.28 -7.51
N ALA A 68 -10.36 -4.44 -7.45
CA ALA A 68 -9.70 -5.75 -7.48
C ALA A 68 -9.41 -6.29 -8.90
N ARG A 69 -9.87 -5.58 -9.94
CA ARG A 69 -9.68 -5.96 -11.34
C ARG A 69 -9.62 -4.73 -12.25
N PRO A 70 -8.99 -4.84 -13.43
CA PRO A 70 -9.15 -3.86 -14.50
C PRO A 70 -10.62 -3.73 -14.94
N LEU A 71 -10.93 -2.61 -15.60
CA LEU A 71 -12.29 -2.35 -16.08
C LEU A 71 -12.76 -3.35 -17.14
N VAL A 72 -11.87 -3.74 -18.07
CA VAL A 72 -12.21 -4.54 -19.26
C VAL A 72 -11.38 -5.82 -19.39
N ARG A 73 -10.05 -5.73 -19.24
CA ARG A 73 -9.14 -6.86 -19.42
C ARG A 73 -9.09 -7.78 -18.20
N GLU A 74 -8.62 -9.00 -18.40
CA GLU A 74 -8.30 -9.91 -17.31
C GLU A 74 -7.16 -9.37 -16.44
N VAL A 75 -7.13 -9.82 -15.19
CA VAL A 75 -6.07 -9.48 -14.24
C VAL A 75 -4.78 -10.17 -14.69
N GLU A 76 -3.77 -9.37 -14.97
CA GLU A 76 -2.41 -9.85 -15.19
C GLU A 76 -1.53 -9.24 -14.10
N ASN A 77 -1.03 -10.10 -13.21
CA ASN A 77 -0.09 -9.71 -12.16
C ASN A 77 1.35 -9.91 -12.66
N ALA A 78 2.32 -9.30 -11.98
CA ALA A 78 3.75 -9.42 -12.32
C ALA A 78 4.55 -10.15 -11.21
N PRO A 79 4.27 -11.44 -10.93
CA PRO A 79 4.95 -12.18 -9.86
C PRO A 79 6.46 -12.32 -10.10
N ASP A 80 6.90 -12.43 -11.35
CA ASP A 80 8.31 -12.64 -11.69
C ASP A 80 9.20 -11.41 -11.43
N ILE A 81 8.62 -10.21 -11.42
CA ILE A 81 9.36 -8.94 -11.25
C ILE A 81 9.45 -8.56 -9.77
N HIS A 82 8.38 -8.79 -9.01
CA HIS A 82 8.28 -8.41 -7.59
C HIS A 82 8.40 -9.59 -6.63
N GLY A 83 8.74 -10.77 -7.17
CA GLY A 83 9.01 -12.02 -6.46
C GLY A 83 7.76 -12.83 -6.10
N ASP A 84 7.93 -14.15 -6.01
CA ASP A 84 6.91 -15.09 -5.51
C ASP A 84 6.58 -14.89 -4.02
N SER A 85 7.45 -14.20 -3.29
CA SER A 85 7.24 -13.94 -1.87
C SER A 85 5.97 -13.13 -1.67
N GLU A 86 5.08 -13.62 -0.81
CA GLU A 86 3.81 -12.99 -0.44
C GLU A 86 3.94 -11.55 0.13
N TRP A 87 5.16 -11.00 0.24
CA TRP A 87 5.54 -9.87 1.10
C TRP A 87 6.63 -8.92 0.55
N MET A 88 6.86 -8.81 -0.76
CA MET A 88 7.98 -7.97 -1.28
C MET A 88 9.36 -8.35 -0.69
N GLY A 89 9.55 -9.60 -0.23
CA GLY A 89 10.75 -10.02 0.49
C GLY A 89 10.85 -9.58 1.97
N LEU A 90 9.83 -8.92 2.53
CA LEU A 90 9.72 -8.61 3.97
C LEU A 90 9.34 -9.88 4.75
N TYR A 91 10.24 -10.86 4.79
CA TYR A 91 10.09 -12.02 5.66
C TYR A 91 10.00 -11.54 7.12
N SER A 92 8.92 -11.95 7.82
CA SER A 92 8.75 -11.95 9.28
C SER A 92 8.20 -10.72 10.02
N LEU A 93 7.43 -9.84 9.38
CA LEU A 93 6.59 -8.92 10.16
C LEU A 93 5.29 -9.60 10.59
N ASN A 94 5.26 -10.07 11.84
CA ASN A 94 4.00 -10.35 12.52
C ASN A 94 3.28 -9.01 12.73
N LEU A 95 2.41 -8.65 11.77
CA LEU A 95 1.53 -7.49 11.95
C LEU A 95 0.71 -7.70 13.23
N PRO A 96 0.72 -6.74 14.17
CA PRO A 96 -0.07 -6.86 15.39
C PRO A 96 -1.58 -6.94 15.06
N ASP A 97 -2.33 -7.69 15.87
CA ASP A 97 -3.73 -8.04 15.58
C ASP A 97 -4.67 -6.82 15.43
N ASN A 98 -4.28 -5.65 15.93
CA ASN A 98 -4.99 -4.39 15.77
C ASN A 98 -4.98 -3.86 14.32
N LEU A 99 -4.06 -4.32 13.47
CA LEU A 99 -4.11 -4.06 12.02
C LEU A 99 -4.97 -5.10 11.28
N ARG A 100 -5.27 -6.25 11.89
CA ARG A 100 -6.25 -7.23 11.37
C ARG A 100 -7.69 -6.80 11.66
N LYS A 101 -7.88 -5.98 12.70
CA LYS A 101 -9.16 -5.46 13.16
C LYS A 101 -8.94 -4.04 13.65
N ASN A 102 -9.14 -3.02 12.78
CA ASN A 102 -9.60 -1.66 13.11
C ASN A 102 -9.29 -0.62 12.02
N THR A 103 -9.79 -0.89 10.81
CA THR A 103 -10.46 0.20 10.09
C THR A 103 -11.76 -0.44 9.60
N PRO A 104 -12.94 -0.01 10.06
CA PRO A 104 -14.15 -0.38 9.35
C PRO A 104 -13.97 0.18 7.94
N LEU A 105 -13.75 -0.74 6.99
CA LEU A 105 -13.96 -0.48 5.58
C LEU A 105 -15.46 -0.24 5.42
N ASN A 106 -15.88 0.99 5.69
CA ASN A 106 -17.14 1.53 5.20
C ASN A 106 -16.87 2.10 3.82
#